data_AF-A0A931VAU9-F1
#
_entry.id   AF-A0A931VAU9-F1
#
_cell.length_a   1.000
_cell.length_b   1.000
_cell.length_c   1.000
_cell.angle_alpha   90.00
_cell.angle_beta   90.00
_cell.angle_gamma   90.00
#
_symmetry.space_group_name_H-M   'P 1'
#
loop_
_entity.id
_entity.type
_entity.pdbx_description
1 polymer ?
#
loop_
_entity_poly.entity_id
_entity_poly.type
_entity_poly.pdbx_seq_one_letter_code
_entity_poly.pdbx_strand_id
1 'polypeptide(L)'
;MIKKRLWIACVLMRLIFLPGAGMAEESSTPLTNQVAVAAQWRVDVVPGAGRHTLEIYLHNTGASEMVLTNLQCAIPTLAGNIVWWQFYPDQRLNPGGTIVCQVHYGLPAINKHQLSLDVEGRDSITVSVPARQPPTRQITAISFAADYSRVYVQYQARNVKPRRVFLNGVGQTNYVRLAAPGGQGPDVLVLRPERAVTVGSPVAVRMQFKDSTWAEALVRAFSGIMCDAYLVNTAAERQALGLDADPGIANFKTVWGGDPACYDVNQNRVGASAAELLKERIALYAAQSNKLTAIHYCTASVVGVWDIYGQTADAAFASPYCLSHWRDVDRWLENEESFMVKAWLSARPRPWLYITDTFRKKARFCEAEELQTLVWVALLRGGKGIKYFAYHQVKTNQAGFVSCPPLMQAVKDLNAAIRQRQTRLAPLLPVSVETLGDARTGVRVYTAWAGDLGVLLLLRNLDYTTDDQANADGAQPRFQVKLKENLRVPFVLPDWLSFGGVEDALTGAALKTSAPDAQRRIEMEIGPLAAMRLLWLPHVPPGAVVPPQIQPSPPAPTLPAKTARHWVVGALIIIILAGAVMAWRWRKTKNKI
;
A
#
# COMPACT_ATOMS: atom_id res chain seq x y z
N MET A 1 55.12 6.23 -54.74
CA MET A 1 55.22 6.94 -53.44
C MET A 1 54.13 6.40 -52.52
N ILE A 2 54.56 5.96 -51.34
CA ILE A 2 53.80 5.87 -50.08
C ILE A 2 52.68 4.82 -50.07
N LYS A 3 53.02 3.57 -49.71
CA LYS A 3 52.78 2.91 -48.39
C LYS A 3 51.28 2.61 -48.16
N LYS A 4 50.83 1.43 -47.76
CA LYS A 4 51.43 0.17 -47.32
C LYS A 4 50.22 -0.79 -47.18
N ARG A 5 50.30 -1.99 -47.76
CA ARG A 5 50.30 -3.31 -47.10
C ARG A 5 49.00 -3.71 -46.38
N LEU A 6 48.56 -4.96 -46.34
CA LEU A 6 48.87 -6.26 -46.95
C LEU A 6 48.06 -7.25 -46.07
N TRP A 7 47.71 -8.41 -46.63
CA TRP A 7 47.20 -9.65 -46.01
C TRP A 7 45.66 -9.84 -45.95
N ILE A 8 45.06 -10.63 -46.86
CA ILE A 8 45.17 -12.11 -47.09
C ILE A 8 44.62 -12.84 -45.85
N ALA A 9 43.73 -13.83 -45.89
CA ALA A 9 42.88 -14.52 -46.85
C ALA A 9 42.13 -15.59 -46.02
N CYS A 10 41.27 -16.39 -46.67
CA CYS A 10 40.80 -17.72 -46.20
C CYS A 10 39.51 -17.83 -45.37
N VAL A 11 38.38 -17.26 -45.81
CA VAL A 11 37.08 -17.83 -45.40
C VAL A 11 36.11 -17.86 -46.58
N LEU A 12 36.23 -18.89 -47.42
CA LEU A 12 35.09 -19.40 -48.20
C LEU A 12 35.36 -20.83 -48.69
N MET A 13 34.39 -21.69 -48.37
CA MET A 13 34.10 -23.04 -48.89
C MET A 13 34.82 -24.27 -48.29
N ARG A 14 34.07 -25.04 -47.49
CA ARG A 14 33.65 -26.40 -47.89
C ARG A 14 32.39 -26.87 -47.14
N LEU A 15 31.54 -27.58 -47.90
CA LEU A 15 30.21 -28.12 -47.59
C LEU A 15 30.26 -29.51 -46.92
N ILE A 16 29.30 -29.76 -46.01
CA ILE A 16 28.43 -30.95 -45.76
C ILE A 16 29.02 -32.39 -45.80
N PHE A 17 28.95 -33.15 -44.67
CA PHE A 17 28.06 -34.33 -44.41
C PHE A 17 28.43 -35.18 -43.14
N LEU A 18 27.45 -35.29 -42.21
CA LEU A 18 27.01 -36.43 -41.34
C LEU A 18 27.81 -36.91 -40.08
N PRO A 19 27.16 -37.68 -39.14
CA PRO A 19 26.86 -37.25 -37.77
C PRO A 19 27.69 -37.97 -36.70
N GLY A 20 27.98 -37.28 -35.60
CA GLY A 20 28.63 -37.87 -34.43
C GLY A 20 27.85 -37.52 -33.16
N ALA A 21 27.33 -38.54 -32.50
CA ALA A 21 26.82 -38.47 -31.15
C ALA A 21 27.93 -37.96 -30.22
N GLY A 22 27.83 -36.70 -29.81
CA GLY A 22 28.63 -36.12 -28.74
C GLY A 22 27.70 -35.89 -27.57
N MET A 23 27.80 -36.76 -26.56
CA MET A 23 27.30 -36.43 -25.22
C MET A 23 27.90 -35.08 -24.84
N ALA A 24 27.05 -34.07 -24.68
CA ALA A 24 27.45 -32.87 -23.99
C ALA A 24 27.72 -33.30 -22.54
N GLU A 25 29.01 -33.34 -22.18
CA GLU A 25 29.40 -33.21 -20.78
C GLU A 25 28.77 -31.90 -20.30
N GLU A 26 27.66 -32.02 -19.56
CA GLU A 26 27.20 -30.98 -18.66
C GLU A 26 28.36 -30.73 -17.70
N SER A 27 29.19 -29.73 -18.00
CA SER A 27 30.12 -29.18 -17.04
C SER A 27 29.28 -28.67 -15.87
N SER A 28 29.17 -29.49 -14.83
CA SER A 28 28.47 -29.18 -13.59
C SER A 28 29.21 -28.02 -12.92
N THR A 29 28.86 -26.80 -13.31
CA THR A 29 29.30 -25.63 -12.55
C THR A 29 28.74 -25.82 -11.13
N PRO A 30 29.57 -25.76 -10.08
CA PRO A 30 29.08 -25.90 -8.72
C PRO A 30 27.92 -24.94 -8.48
N LEU A 31 26.83 -25.39 -7.84
CA LEU A 31 25.64 -24.56 -7.57
C LEU A 31 25.98 -23.24 -6.87
N THR A 32 27.04 -23.24 -6.06
CA THR A 32 27.59 -22.05 -5.38
C THR A 32 28.01 -20.93 -6.33
N ASN A 33 28.28 -21.22 -7.61
CA ASN A 33 28.58 -20.23 -8.65
C ASN A 33 27.35 -19.79 -9.46
N GLN A 34 26.20 -20.46 -9.28
CA GLN A 34 24.96 -20.20 -10.02
C GLN A 34 23.90 -19.47 -9.18
N VAL A 35 24.10 -19.35 -7.87
CA VAL A 35 23.20 -18.63 -6.96
C VAL A 35 23.98 -17.66 -6.09
N ALA A 36 23.67 -16.37 -6.17
CA ALA A 36 24.13 -15.41 -5.19
C ALA A 36 23.16 -15.38 -4.00
N VAL A 37 23.68 -15.56 -2.80
CA VAL A 37 22.90 -15.65 -1.55
C VAL A 37 23.19 -14.45 -0.65
N ALA A 38 22.15 -13.81 -0.13
CA ALA A 38 22.25 -12.76 0.88
C ALA A 38 21.26 -13.03 2.03
N ALA A 39 21.75 -13.17 3.26
CA ALA A 39 20.92 -13.35 4.44
C ALA A 39 20.81 -12.02 5.22
N GLN A 40 19.59 -11.57 5.46
CA GLN A 40 19.29 -10.32 6.18
C GLN A 40 18.24 -10.58 7.27
N TRP A 41 18.51 -10.10 8.48
CA TRP A 41 17.51 -10.06 9.54
C TRP A 41 16.54 -8.91 9.33
N ARG A 42 15.25 -9.20 9.45
CA ARG A 42 14.26 -8.14 9.66
C ARG A 42 14.11 -7.88 11.14
N VAL A 43 14.62 -6.72 11.55
CA VAL A 43 14.43 -6.21 12.90
C VAL A 43 13.79 -4.84 12.78
N ASP A 44 12.48 -4.83 12.68
CA ASP A 44 11.75 -3.60 12.93
C ASP A 44 11.55 -3.46 14.44
N VAL A 45 11.96 -2.32 14.98
CA VAL A 45 11.75 -1.98 16.38
C VAL A 45 10.29 -1.60 16.54
N VAL A 46 9.41 -2.57 16.75
CA VAL A 46 8.18 -2.28 17.49
C VAL A 46 8.56 -2.42 18.96
N PRO A 47 8.52 -1.35 19.77
CA PRO A 47 8.84 -1.45 21.20
C PRO A 47 8.01 -2.56 21.86
N GLY A 48 8.68 -3.54 22.46
CA GLY A 48 8.04 -4.67 23.15
C GLY A 48 7.78 -5.92 22.30
N ALA A 49 8.08 -5.92 20.99
CA ALA A 49 7.98 -7.11 20.16
C ALA A 49 9.27 -7.30 19.36
N GLY A 50 10.01 -8.36 19.71
CA GLY A 50 11.24 -8.69 19.02
C GLY A 50 10.90 -9.43 17.73
N ARG A 51 10.99 -8.79 16.56
CA ARG A 51 10.83 -9.56 15.32
C ARG A 51 11.86 -10.65 15.15
N HIS A 52 11.39 -11.84 14.88
CA HIS A 52 12.18 -13.06 14.75
C HIS A 52 12.18 -13.61 13.31
N THR A 53 11.90 -12.76 12.31
CA THR A 53 11.89 -13.18 10.90
C THR A 53 13.25 -12.93 10.25
N LEU A 54 13.89 -14.00 9.79
CA LEU A 54 15.04 -13.99 8.91
C LEU A 54 14.55 -14.03 7.45
N GLU A 55 15.17 -13.21 6.60
CA GLU A 55 14.96 -13.27 5.15
C GLU A 55 16.26 -13.63 4.44
N ILE A 56 16.24 -14.70 3.66
CA ILE A 56 17.35 -15.15 2.84
C ILE A 56 16.98 -14.90 1.38
N TYR A 57 17.62 -13.91 0.79
CA TYR A 57 17.50 -13.54 -0.61
C TYR A 57 18.36 -14.47 -1.45
N LEU A 58 17.73 -15.08 -2.46
CA LEU A 58 18.36 -16.00 -3.39
C LEU A 58 18.21 -15.43 -4.79
N HIS A 59 19.34 -15.14 -5.44
CA HIS A 59 19.37 -14.61 -6.80
C HIS A 59 19.94 -15.66 -7.74
N ASN A 60 19.15 -16.02 -8.77
CA ASN A 60 19.62 -16.95 -9.77
C ASN A 60 20.53 -16.23 -10.77
N THR A 61 21.82 -16.53 -10.75
CA THR A 61 22.78 -16.02 -11.74
C THR A 61 23.04 -17.06 -12.84
N GLY A 62 22.48 -18.25 -12.72
CA GLY A 62 22.54 -19.31 -13.72
C GLY A 62 21.52 -19.14 -14.85
N ALA A 63 21.63 -20.03 -15.84
CA ALA A 63 20.78 -20.05 -17.03
C ALA A 63 19.49 -20.87 -16.88
N SER A 64 19.37 -21.67 -15.81
CA SER A 64 18.29 -22.64 -15.63
C SER A 64 17.45 -22.33 -14.38
N GLU A 65 16.15 -22.64 -14.45
CA GLU A 65 15.25 -22.60 -13.28
C GLU A 65 15.77 -23.54 -12.17
N MET A 66 15.55 -23.16 -10.92
CA MET A 66 15.76 -24.00 -9.75
C MET A 66 14.46 -24.10 -8.95
N VAL A 67 14.15 -25.29 -8.43
CA VAL A 67 13.00 -25.52 -7.56
C VAL A 67 13.51 -25.82 -6.16
N LEU A 68 13.24 -24.93 -5.21
CA LEU A 68 13.57 -25.17 -3.81
C LEU A 68 12.48 -26.03 -3.18
N THR A 69 12.84 -26.97 -2.31
CA THR A 69 11.87 -27.94 -1.79
C THR A 69 11.77 -27.92 -0.28
N ASN A 70 12.85 -27.58 0.43
CA ASN A 70 12.88 -27.71 1.88
C ASN A 70 13.91 -26.80 2.54
N LEU A 71 13.72 -26.54 3.84
CA LEU A 71 14.64 -25.86 4.73
C LEU A 71 15.11 -26.82 5.82
N GLN A 72 16.42 -26.96 5.99
CA GLN A 72 17.03 -27.74 7.05
C GLN A 72 17.81 -26.83 8.00
N CYS A 73 17.70 -27.10 9.31
CA CYS A 73 18.51 -26.48 10.34
C CYS A 73 19.25 -27.55 11.12
N ALA A 74 20.58 -27.56 11.03
CA ALA A 74 21.42 -28.58 11.66
C ALA A 74 21.45 -28.50 13.19
N ILE A 75 20.97 -27.41 13.79
CA ILE A 75 20.94 -27.21 15.25
C ILE A 75 19.53 -27.55 15.75
N PRO A 76 19.32 -28.70 16.44
CA PRO A 76 17.97 -29.17 16.78
C PRO A 76 17.17 -28.20 17.65
N THR A 77 17.82 -27.48 18.57
CA THR A 77 17.17 -26.49 19.43
C THR A 77 16.67 -25.28 18.65
N LEU A 78 17.39 -24.86 17.60
CA LEU A 78 16.94 -23.79 16.70
C LEU A 78 15.88 -24.30 15.74
N ALA A 79 16.03 -25.52 15.23
CA ALA A 79 15.03 -26.17 14.37
C ALA A 79 13.67 -26.27 15.08
N GLY A 80 13.65 -26.73 16.34
CA GLY A 80 12.44 -26.79 17.17
C GLY A 80 11.87 -25.42 17.58
N ASN A 81 12.61 -24.33 17.34
CA ASN A 81 12.18 -22.97 17.58
C ASN A 81 11.64 -22.28 16.31
N ILE A 82 11.70 -22.92 15.13
CA ILE A 82 11.09 -22.36 13.92
C ILE A 82 9.57 -22.56 14.02
N VAL A 83 8.82 -21.46 14.05
CA VAL A 83 7.34 -21.50 14.06
C VAL A 83 6.82 -21.79 12.68
N TRP A 84 7.42 -21.14 11.67
CA TRP A 84 7.09 -21.36 10.26
C TRP A 84 8.23 -20.88 9.35
N TRP A 85 8.25 -21.39 8.13
CA TRP A 85 9.10 -20.90 7.06
C TRP A 85 8.38 -21.01 5.72
N GLN A 86 8.78 -20.22 4.72
CA GLN A 86 8.23 -20.30 3.35
C GLN A 86 9.19 -19.76 2.30
N PHE A 87 8.97 -20.13 1.05
CA PHE A 87 9.55 -19.44 -0.12
C PHE A 87 8.56 -18.40 -0.67
N TYR A 88 9.07 -17.20 -0.92
CA TYR A 88 8.29 -16.05 -1.36
C TYR A 88 8.83 -15.47 -2.68
N PRO A 89 7.99 -15.20 -3.70
CA PRO A 89 6.56 -15.50 -3.74
C PRO A 89 6.25 -16.98 -4.00
N ASP A 90 7.23 -17.78 -4.43
CA ASP A 90 7.08 -19.20 -4.69
C ASP A 90 8.45 -19.87 -4.56
N GLN A 91 8.47 -21.20 -4.59
CA GLN A 91 9.64 -22.04 -4.52
C GLN A 91 10.46 -22.08 -5.82
N ARG A 92 9.89 -21.60 -6.93
CA ARG A 92 10.54 -21.53 -8.25
C ARG A 92 11.43 -20.30 -8.38
N LEU A 93 12.71 -20.53 -8.57
CA LEU A 93 13.74 -19.52 -8.77
C LEU A 93 14.17 -19.48 -10.24
N ASN A 94 13.50 -18.63 -11.02
CA ASN A 94 13.78 -18.43 -12.45
C ASN A 94 15.17 -17.81 -12.71
N PRO A 95 15.79 -18.02 -13.89
CA PRO A 95 17.02 -17.33 -14.30
C PRO A 95 16.91 -15.80 -14.19
N GLY A 96 17.88 -15.16 -13.54
CA GLY A 96 17.85 -13.72 -13.24
C GLY A 96 16.78 -13.30 -12.21
N GLY A 97 16.01 -14.25 -11.69
CA GLY A 97 14.96 -14.04 -10.70
C GLY A 97 15.51 -13.89 -9.30
N THR A 98 14.63 -13.46 -8.39
CA THR A 98 14.91 -13.40 -6.95
C THR A 98 13.73 -13.98 -6.21
N ILE A 99 14.01 -14.84 -5.25
CA ILE A 99 13.04 -15.30 -4.25
C ILE A 99 13.61 -15.09 -2.85
N VAL A 100 12.74 -15.13 -1.85
CA VAL A 100 13.13 -15.03 -0.44
C VAL A 100 12.69 -16.29 0.29
N CYS A 101 13.62 -16.95 0.99
CA CYS A 101 13.26 -17.88 2.04
C CYS A 101 13.05 -17.08 3.33
N GLN A 102 11.82 -17.08 3.83
CA GLN A 102 11.46 -16.42 5.08
C GLN A 102 11.38 -17.46 6.18
N VAL A 103 12.04 -17.21 7.31
CA VAL A 103 12.06 -18.11 8.47
C VAL A 103 11.68 -17.32 9.71
N HIS A 104 10.65 -17.76 10.42
CA HIS A 104 10.24 -17.13 11.67
C HIS A 104 10.55 -18.03 12.87
N TYR A 105 11.28 -17.47 13.84
CA TYR A 105 11.62 -18.16 15.08
C TYR A 105 10.68 -17.73 16.23
N GLY A 106 10.31 -18.64 17.13
CA GLY A 106 9.45 -18.32 18.28
C GLY A 106 10.16 -17.51 19.36
N LEU A 107 11.47 -17.74 19.49
CA LEU A 107 12.41 -16.99 20.32
C LEU A 107 13.51 -16.37 19.45
N PRO A 108 14.14 -15.26 19.90
CA PRO A 108 15.20 -14.65 19.14
C PRO A 108 16.38 -15.60 18.95
N ALA A 109 16.70 -15.94 17.70
CA ALA A 109 17.93 -16.62 17.36
C ALA A 109 19.10 -15.61 17.41
N ILE A 110 19.77 -15.53 18.56
CA ILE A 110 20.81 -14.52 18.82
C ILE A 110 22.14 -14.92 18.16
N ASN A 111 22.40 -16.23 18.03
CA ASN A 111 23.69 -16.75 17.62
C ASN A 111 23.79 -16.99 16.11
N LYS A 112 25.03 -16.89 15.60
CA LYS A 112 25.38 -17.33 14.24
C LYS A 112 25.08 -18.82 14.09
N HIS A 113 24.54 -19.23 12.94
CA HIS A 113 24.27 -20.62 12.63
C HIS A 113 24.21 -20.83 11.10
N GLN A 114 23.95 -22.06 10.67
CA GLN A 114 23.78 -22.40 9.27
C GLN A 114 22.39 -22.98 9.02
N LEU A 115 21.88 -22.71 7.83
CA LEU A 115 20.69 -23.33 7.27
C LEU A 115 21.06 -23.96 5.93
N SER A 116 20.40 -25.04 5.55
CA SER A 116 20.54 -25.63 4.22
C SER A 116 19.20 -25.58 3.51
N LEU A 117 19.22 -25.20 2.22
CA LEU A 117 18.05 -25.16 1.37
C LEU A 117 18.15 -26.27 0.34
N ASP A 118 17.21 -27.20 0.36
CA ASP A 118 17.20 -28.32 -0.58
C ASP A 118 16.71 -27.83 -1.96
N VAL A 119 17.38 -28.30 -3.01
CA VAL A 119 17.08 -27.97 -4.41
C VAL A 119 16.73 -29.27 -5.14
N GLU A 120 15.62 -29.29 -5.87
CA GLU A 120 15.17 -30.48 -6.58
C GLU A 120 16.21 -30.97 -7.59
N GLY A 121 16.61 -32.24 -7.46
CA GLY A 121 17.57 -32.89 -8.35
C GLY A 121 19.00 -32.33 -8.26
N ARG A 122 19.34 -31.58 -7.20
CA ARG A 122 20.63 -30.89 -7.04
C ARG A 122 21.11 -30.91 -5.58
N ASP A 123 22.37 -30.53 -5.38
CA ASP A 123 22.91 -30.32 -4.04
C ASP A 123 22.23 -29.15 -3.33
N SER A 124 22.18 -29.22 -1.99
CA SER A 124 21.61 -28.16 -1.16
C SER A 124 22.47 -26.90 -1.13
N ILE A 125 21.82 -25.75 -0.93
CA ILE A 125 22.48 -24.46 -0.77
C ILE A 125 22.68 -24.21 0.73
N THR A 126 23.94 -24.19 1.19
CA THR A 126 24.26 -23.81 2.57
C THR A 126 24.29 -22.30 2.74
N VAL A 127 23.55 -21.80 3.72
CA VAL A 127 23.40 -20.38 4.04
C VAL A 127 23.97 -20.10 5.43
N SER A 128 24.94 -19.19 5.50
CA SER A 128 25.44 -18.68 6.78
C SER A 128 24.50 -17.61 7.32
N VAL A 129 23.92 -17.85 8.49
CA VAL A 129 23.05 -16.90 9.18
C VAL A 129 23.87 -16.08 10.17
N PRO A 130 23.92 -14.74 10.03
CA PRO A 130 24.64 -13.90 10.96
C PRO A 130 23.92 -13.82 12.32
N ALA A 131 24.63 -13.38 13.35
CA ALA A 131 24.00 -13.03 14.63
C ALA A 131 22.94 -11.93 14.41
N ARG A 132 21.86 -11.99 15.18
CA ARG A 132 20.76 -11.02 15.05
C ARG A 132 21.24 -9.61 15.41
N GLN A 133 21.17 -8.70 14.44
CA GLN A 133 21.43 -7.28 14.64
C GLN A 133 20.39 -6.45 13.89
N PRO A 134 19.93 -5.32 14.45
CA PRO A 134 19.07 -4.42 13.71
C PRO A 134 19.75 -3.91 12.44
N PRO A 135 19.06 -3.91 11.29
CA PRO A 135 19.66 -3.42 10.06
C PRO A 135 19.95 -1.91 10.20
N THR A 136 21.18 -1.50 9.89
CA THR A 136 21.56 -0.08 9.91
C THR A 136 20.93 0.69 8.74
N ARG A 137 20.49 -0.03 7.70
CA ARG A 137 19.84 0.45 6.48
C ARG A 137 18.67 -0.45 6.14
N GLN A 138 17.54 0.14 5.75
CA GLN A 138 16.36 -0.65 5.43
C GLN A 138 15.52 0.01 4.35
N ILE A 139 14.95 -0.83 3.48
CA ILE A 139 13.86 -0.45 2.58
C ILE A 139 12.58 -0.52 3.42
N THR A 140 11.91 0.61 3.58
CA THR A 140 10.77 0.73 4.49
C THR A 140 9.43 0.61 3.78
N ALA A 141 9.36 0.90 2.49
CA ALA A 141 8.15 0.76 1.70
C ALA A 141 8.49 0.74 0.21
N ILE A 142 7.70 -0.01 -0.56
CA ILE A 142 7.73 0.02 -2.02
C ILE A 142 6.32 0.35 -2.51
N SER A 143 6.23 1.32 -3.41
CA SER A 143 4.98 1.72 -4.05
C SER A 143 5.17 1.93 -5.54
N PHE A 144 4.08 2.21 -6.26
CA PHE A 144 4.04 2.18 -7.71
C PHE A 144 3.23 3.35 -8.24
N ALA A 145 3.62 3.86 -9.41
CA ALA A 145 2.72 4.73 -10.17
C ALA A 145 1.44 3.96 -10.52
N ALA A 146 0.33 4.66 -10.72
CA ALA A 146 -0.96 4.04 -11.03
C ALA A 146 -0.88 3.11 -12.26
N ASP A 147 -0.07 3.47 -13.25
CA ASP A 147 0.19 2.74 -14.50
C ASP A 147 1.40 1.80 -14.42
N TYR A 148 2.02 1.63 -13.25
CA TYR A 148 3.24 0.86 -13.01
C TYR A 148 4.49 1.32 -13.79
N SER A 149 4.46 2.50 -14.43
CA SER A 149 5.59 3.06 -15.17
C SER A 149 6.81 3.39 -14.28
N ARG A 150 6.58 3.53 -12.96
CA ARG A 150 7.59 3.88 -11.96
C ARG A 150 7.41 3.06 -10.70
N VAL A 151 8.54 2.72 -10.08
CA VAL A 151 8.63 2.11 -8.75
C VAL A 151 9.22 3.13 -7.79
N TYR A 152 8.53 3.34 -6.66
CA TYR A 152 8.94 4.26 -5.60
C TYR A 152 9.45 3.45 -4.42
N VAL A 153 10.72 3.64 -4.07
CA VAL A 153 11.38 2.87 -3.00
C VAL A 153 11.74 3.81 -1.87
N GLN A 154 11.02 3.71 -0.77
CA GLN A 154 11.37 4.42 0.45
C GLN A 154 12.44 3.67 1.23
N TYR A 155 13.47 4.37 1.69
CA TYR A 155 14.52 3.77 2.50
C TYR A 155 15.01 4.71 3.61
N GLN A 156 15.54 4.10 4.67
CA GLN A 156 16.16 4.80 5.80
C GLN A 156 17.65 4.47 5.86
N ALA A 157 18.50 5.50 5.82
CA ALA A 157 19.95 5.31 5.72
C ALA A 157 20.83 6.30 6.50
N ARG A 158 20.28 7.07 7.46
CA ARG A 158 21.04 8.06 8.27
C ARG A 158 22.02 8.90 7.42
N ASN A 159 21.53 9.52 6.34
CA ASN A 159 22.31 10.34 5.40
C ASN A 159 23.33 9.61 4.50
N VAL A 160 23.39 8.27 4.52
CA VAL A 160 24.22 7.51 3.58
C VAL A 160 23.48 7.31 2.26
N LYS A 161 24.07 7.81 1.16
CA LYS A 161 23.49 7.69 -0.17
C LYS A 161 23.68 6.28 -0.75
N PRO A 162 22.73 5.77 -1.54
CA PRO A 162 22.93 4.58 -2.35
C PRO A 162 24.09 4.79 -3.34
N ARG A 163 24.94 3.77 -3.48
CA ARG A 163 26.01 3.68 -4.49
C ARG A 163 25.54 2.92 -5.72
N ARG A 164 24.85 1.79 -5.52
CA ARG A 164 24.28 0.97 -6.60
C ARG A 164 22.86 0.59 -6.22
N VAL A 165 21.96 0.60 -7.19
CA VAL A 165 20.56 0.21 -7.02
C VAL A 165 20.25 -0.81 -8.11
N PHE A 166 19.57 -1.89 -7.75
CA PHE A 166 19.13 -2.93 -8.66
C PHE A 166 17.62 -3.10 -8.53
N LEU A 167 16.95 -3.25 -9.66
CA LEU A 167 15.53 -3.55 -9.76
C LEU A 167 15.39 -4.84 -10.58
N ASN A 168 14.85 -5.89 -9.97
CA ASN A 168 14.73 -7.23 -10.58
C ASN A 168 16.06 -7.72 -11.19
N GLY A 169 17.15 -7.57 -10.43
CA GLY A 169 18.50 -7.96 -10.85
C GLY A 169 19.20 -6.97 -11.79
N VAL A 170 18.48 -6.00 -12.37
CA VAL A 170 19.07 -5.05 -13.31
C VAL A 170 19.54 -3.77 -12.64
N GLY A 171 20.79 -3.40 -12.88
CA GLY A 171 21.42 -2.20 -12.34
C GLY A 171 20.77 -0.91 -12.88
N GLN A 172 20.34 -0.05 -11.97
CA GLN A 172 19.69 1.21 -12.26
C GLN A 172 20.72 2.34 -12.32
N THR A 173 20.89 2.94 -13.49
CA THR A 173 21.84 4.05 -13.72
C THR A 173 21.20 5.44 -13.62
N ASN A 174 19.92 5.55 -13.95
CA ASN A 174 19.20 6.82 -14.09
C ASN A 174 17.99 6.92 -13.15
N TYR A 175 18.22 6.85 -11.85
CA TYR A 175 17.17 7.03 -10.84
C TYR A 175 17.16 8.45 -10.26
N VAL A 176 15.98 8.89 -9.80
CA VAL A 176 15.84 10.16 -9.06
C VAL A 176 15.78 9.85 -7.57
N ARG A 177 16.48 10.63 -6.75
CA ARG A 177 16.37 10.60 -5.29
C ARG A 177 15.60 11.82 -4.81
N LEU A 178 14.43 11.58 -4.22
CA LEU A 178 13.64 12.54 -3.49
C LEU A 178 14.16 12.55 -2.05
N ALA A 179 14.98 13.55 -1.70
CA ALA A 179 15.61 13.63 -0.39
C ALA A 179 14.71 14.29 0.65
N ALA A 180 14.74 13.79 1.88
CA ALA A 180 14.01 14.42 2.99
C ALA A 180 14.64 15.77 3.36
N PRO A 181 13.83 16.80 3.71
CA PRO A 181 14.36 18.09 4.18
C PRO A 181 15.30 17.89 5.38
N GLY A 182 16.49 18.51 5.34
CA GLY A 182 17.46 18.46 6.44
C GLY A 182 18.00 17.06 6.80
N GLY A 183 17.72 16.03 5.99
CA GLY A 183 18.15 14.65 6.25
C GLY A 183 17.47 13.97 7.45
N GLN A 184 16.38 14.54 7.97
CA GLN A 184 15.69 14.06 9.19
C GLN A 184 14.63 12.98 8.93
N GLY A 185 14.40 12.60 7.66
CA GLY A 185 13.37 11.63 7.26
C GLY A 185 13.87 10.56 6.29
N PRO A 186 13.02 9.58 5.93
CA PRO A 186 13.33 8.63 4.88
C PRO A 186 13.39 9.33 3.50
N ASP A 187 14.31 8.86 2.67
CA ASP A 187 14.36 9.26 1.26
C ASP A 187 13.49 8.33 0.42
N VAL A 188 13.14 8.79 -0.79
CA VAL A 188 12.45 7.97 -1.79
C VAL A 188 13.25 7.94 -3.09
N LEU A 189 13.48 6.75 -3.64
CA LEU A 189 14.01 6.58 -4.99
C LEU A 189 12.86 6.41 -5.99
N VAL A 190 12.98 7.04 -7.15
CA VAL A 190 12.12 6.82 -8.30
C VAL A 190 12.89 6.01 -9.32
N LEU A 191 12.46 4.77 -9.53
CA LEU A 191 13.05 3.81 -10.45
C LEU A 191 12.11 3.56 -11.63
N ARG A 192 12.67 3.17 -12.78
CA ARG A 192 11.90 2.75 -13.96
C ARG A 192 12.12 1.26 -14.18
N PRO A 193 11.07 0.43 -14.19
CA PRO A 193 11.22 -0.96 -14.50
C PRO A 193 11.53 -1.14 -16.00
N GLU A 194 12.52 -1.97 -16.33
CA GLU A 194 12.85 -2.29 -17.73
C GLU A 194 11.86 -3.27 -18.36
N ARG A 195 11.15 -4.02 -17.52
CA ARG A 195 10.10 -4.96 -17.91
C ARG A 195 8.77 -4.45 -17.38
N ALA A 196 7.69 -4.75 -18.09
CA ALA A 196 6.34 -4.41 -17.63
C ALA A 196 6.09 -5.01 -16.23
N VAL A 197 5.57 -4.18 -15.33
CA VAL A 197 5.11 -4.59 -13.99
C VAL A 197 3.59 -4.49 -13.98
N THR A 198 2.92 -5.50 -13.45
CA THR A 198 1.47 -5.53 -13.26
C THR A 198 1.13 -5.92 -11.83
N VAL A 199 -0.15 -5.89 -11.46
CA VAL A 199 -0.60 -6.42 -10.17
C VAL A 199 -0.07 -7.84 -9.98
N GLY A 200 0.50 -8.13 -8.81
CA GLY A 200 1.01 -9.46 -8.46
C GLY A 200 2.41 -9.77 -9.00
N SER A 201 3.00 -8.97 -9.89
CA SER A 201 4.38 -9.18 -10.35
C SER A 201 5.37 -9.12 -9.18
N PRO A 202 6.34 -10.03 -9.07
CA PRO A 202 7.42 -9.91 -8.09
C PRO A 202 8.35 -8.73 -8.44
N VAL A 203 8.67 -7.93 -7.43
CA VAL A 203 9.55 -6.77 -7.52
C VAL A 203 10.61 -6.86 -6.43
N ALA A 204 11.82 -7.21 -6.84
CA ALA A 204 13.01 -7.26 -6.03
C ALA A 204 13.79 -5.94 -6.16
N VAL A 205 14.09 -5.31 -5.03
CA VAL A 205 14.93 -4.12 -4.96
C VAL A 205 16.14 -4.43 -4.11
N ARG A 206 17.33 -4.08 -4.60
CA ARG A 206 18.59 -4.23 -3.88
C ARG A 206 19.36 -2.92 -3.92
N MET A 207 19.88 -2.51 -2.77
CA MET A 207 20.59 -1.24 -2.63
C MET A 207 21.92 -1.48 -1.93
N GLN A 208 23.02 -1.17 -2.62
CA GLN A 208 24.34 -1.07 -2.01
C GLN A 208 24.60 0.38 -1.64
N PHE A 209 24.95 0.64 -0.39
CA PHE A 209 25.27 1.96 0.12
C PHE A 209 26.77 2.28 -0.02
N LYS A 210 27.14 3.55 0.16
CA LYS A 210 28.55 4.00 0.09
C LYS A 210 29.47 3.31 1.10
N ASP A 211 28.95 2.91 2.24
CA ASP A 211 29.64 2.14 3.28
C ASP A 211 29.68 0.62 2.98
N SER A 212 29.33 0.21 1.76
CA SER A 212 29.25 -1.17 1.30
C SER A 212 28.20 -2.05 1.98
N THR A 213 27.37 -1.48 2.87
CA THR A 213 26.20 -2.19 3.42
C THR A 213 25.14 -2.37 2.35
N TRP A 214 24.30 -3.40 2.53
CA TRP A 214 23.20 -3.73 1.62
C TRP A 214 21.85 -3.64 2.31
N ALA A 215 20.82 -3.27 1.56
CA ALA A 215 19.44 -3.45 1.93
C ALA A 215 18.68 -4.08 0.76
N GLU A 216 17.87 -5.09 1.05
CA GLU A 216 17.09 -5.81 0.05
C GLU A 216 15.61 -5.92 0.46
N ALA A 217 14.73 -5.99 -0.54
CA ALA A 217 13.31 -6.18 -0.35
C ALA A 217 12.71 -6.91 -1.57
N LEU A 218 11.82 -7.86 -1.32
CA LEU A 218 10.96 -8.48 -2.32
C LEU A 218 9.50 -8.27 -1.95
N VAL A 219 8.73 -7.69 -2.87
CA VAL A 219 7.28 -7.49 -2.73
C VAL A 219 6.57 -7.95 -4.00
N ARG A 220 5.24 -8.16 -3.93
CA ARG A 220 4.39 -8.28 -5.12
C ARG A 220 3.69 -6.95 -5.40
N ALA A 221 3.69 -6.54 -6.66
CA ALA A 221 3.35 -5.18 -7.04
C ALA A 221 1.84 -4.87 -6.91
N PHE A 222 1.52 -3.69 -6.38
CA PHE A 222 0.17 -3.18 -6.22
C PHE A 222 0.17 -1.64 -6.22
N SER A 223 -0.42 -1.01 -7.25
CA SER A 223 -0.50 0.46 -7.40
C SER A 223 -1.84 1.04 -6.95
N GLY A 224 -2.81 0.20 -6.60
CA GLY A 224 -4.17 0.60 -6.25
C GLY A 224 -4.29 1.22 -4.86
N ILE A 225 -5.42 1.90 -4.63
CA ILE A 225 -6.02 2.00 -3.30
C ILE A 225 -7.23 1.07 -3.34
N MET A 226 -7.17 -0.07 -2.66
CA MET A 226 -8.28 -1.01 -2.65
C MET A 226 -9.44 -0.41 -1.86
N CYS A 227 -10.67 -0.46 -2.38
CA CYS A 227 -11.88 -0.16 -1.62
C CYS A 227 -12.77 -1.40 -1.64
N ASP A 228 -12.96 -2.01 -0.48
CA ASP A 228 -13.73 -3.25 -0.32
C ASP A 228 -14.63 -3.19 0.91
N ALA A 229 -15.55 -4.15 1.05
CA ALA A 229 -16.39 -4.26 2.23
C ALA A 229 -16.66 -5.73 2.56
N TYR A 230 -16.77 -6.04 3.86
CA TYR A 230 -17.16 -7.37 4.30
C TYR A 230 -18.59 -7.68 3.86
N LEU A 231 -18.81 -8.93 3.42
CA LEU A 231 -20.11 -9.51 3.06
C LEU A 231 -20.84 -8.84 1.88
N VAL A 232 -20.18 -7.92 1.16
CA VAL A 232 -20.71 -7.33 -0.07
C VAL A 232 -20.25 -8.14 -1.29
N ASN A 233 -21.12 -9.04 -1.73
CA ASN A 233 -20.77 -10.09 -2.70
C ASN A 233 -21.36 -9.86 -4.11
N THR A 234 -22.37 -8.99 -4.27
CA THR A 234 -22.98 -8.78 -5.58
C THR A 234 -22.36 -7.59 -6.32
N ALA A 235 -22.27 -7.66 -7.65
CA ALA A 235 -21.75 -6.57 -8.47
C ALA A 235 -22.54 -5.26 -8.28
N ALA A 236 -23.87 -5.35 -8.13
CA ALA A 236 -24.74 -4.20 -7.94
C ALA A 236 -24.47 -3.46 -6.62
N GLU A 237 -24.31 -4.18 -5.51
CA GLU A 237 -23.98 -3.57 -4.21
C GLU A 237 -22.58 -2.96 -4.23
N ARG A 238 -21.61 -3.64 -4.84
CA ARG A 238 -20.24 -3.12 -4.99
C ARG A 238 -20.24 -1.81 -5.76
N GLN A 239 -20.94 -1.77 -6.90
CA GLN A 239 -21.10 -0.56 -7.69
C GLN A 239 -21.80 0.56 -6.90
N ALA A 240 -22.88 0.24 -6.17
CA ALA A 240 -23.64 1.21 -5.40
C ALA A 240 -22.82 1.88 -4.30
N LEU A 241 -21.81 1.19 -3.77
CA LEU A 241 -20.89 1.68 -2.74
C LEU A 241 -19.56 2.23 -3.30
N GLY A 242 -19.31 2.12 -4.60
CA GLY A 242 -18.04 2.52 -5.21
C GLY A 242 -16.86 1.59 -4.85
N LEU A 243 -17.14 0.33 -4.52
CA LEU A 243 -16.12 -0.68 -4.22
C LEU A 243 -15.47 -1.20 -5.51
N ASP A 244 -14.28 -1.80 -5.39
CA ASP A 244 -13.62 -2.46 -6.52
C ASP A 244 -14.47 -3.60 -7.07
N ALA A 245 -14.73 -3.65 -8.38
CA ALA A 245 -15.46 -4.79 -8.95
C ALA A 245 -14.67 -6.10 -8.77
N ASP A 246 -13.36 -6.04 -8.96
CA ASP A 246 -12.43 -7.14 -8.75
C ASP A 246 -11.25 -6.68 -7.88
N PRO A 247 -11.29 -6.91 -6.56
CA PRO A 247 -10.18 -6.55 -5.68
C PRO A 247 -8.88 -7.23 -6.11
N GLY A 248 -7.81 -6.45 -6.25
CA GLY A 248 -6.46 -6.95 -6.54
C GLY A 248 -5.81 -7.71 -5.37
N ILE A 249 -6.53 -7.89 -4.27
CA ILE A 249 -6.07 -8.54 -3.04
C ILE A 249 -7.10 -9.59 -2.60
N ALA A 250 -6.66 -10.84 -2.47
CA ALA A 250 -7.43 -11.97 -2.01
C ALA A 250 -7.19 -12.20 -0.50
N ASN A 251 -8.27 -12.28 0.27
CA ASN A 251 -8.21 -12.58 1.70
C ASN A 251 -8.08 -14.08 1.94
N PHE A 252 -7.34 -14.45 2.99
CA PHE A 252 -7.43 -15.78 3.59
C PHE A 252 -8.85 -16.04 4.14
N LYS A 253 -9.28 -17.30 4.04
CA LYS A 253 -10.61 -17.78 4.41
C LYS A 253 -10.56 -18.88 5.47
N THR A 254 -9.47 -19.64 5.55
CA THR A 254 -9.43 -20.89 6.34
C THR A 254 -9.46 -20.69 7.85
N VAL A 255 -8.88 -19.60 8.36
CA VAL A 255 -8.82 -19.34 9.81
C VAL A 255 -9.80 -18.24 10.20
N TRP A 256 -11.00 -18.62 10.67
CA TRP A 256 -12.01 -17.72 11.27
C TRP A 256 -12.23 -16.38 10.54
N GLY A 257 -12.37 -16.41 9.21
CA GLY A 257 -12.50 -15.18 8.40
C GLY A 257 -11.17 -14.47 8.11
N GLY A 258 -10.06 -15.23 8.11
CA GLY A 258 -8.70 -14.78 7.80
C GLY A 258 -7.91 -14.23 9.00
N ASP A 259 -8.39 -14.44 10.22
CA ASP A 259 -7.86 -13.83 11.45
C ASP A 259 -7.30 -14.88 12.43
N PRO A 260 -6.01 -15.23 12.31
CA PRO A 260 -5.38 -16.17 13.21
C PRO A 260 -5.16 -15.59 14.62
N ALA A 261 -5.21 -14.28 14.79
CA ALA A 261 -4.97 -13.66 16.09
C ALA A 261 -6.06 -14.07 17.08
N CYS A 262 -7.31 -13.86 16.69
CA CYS A 262 -8.46 -14.24 17.52
C CYS A 262 -8.52 -15.77 17.71
N TYR A 263 -8.19 -16.57 16.69
CA TYR A 263 -8.19 -18.04 16.80
C TYR A 263 -7.12 -18.57 17.77
N ASP A 264 -5.86 -18.15 17.59
CA ASP A 264 -4.74 -18.61 18.41
C ASP A 264 -4.82 -18.13 19.86
N VAL A 265 -5.26 -16.89 20.09
CA VAL A 265 -5.44 -16.34 21.45
C VAL A 265 -6.49 -17.16 22.20
N ASN A 266 -7.60 -17.53 21.55
CA ASN A 266 -8.61 -18.39 22.17
C ASN A 266 -8.12 -19.81 22.47
N GLN A 267 -7.13 -20.28 21.71
CA GLN A 267 -6.47 -21.58 21.92
C GLN A 267 -5.28 -21.48 22.91
N ASN A 268 -4.91 -20.27 23.34
CA ASN A 268 -3.67 -19.97 24.07
C ASN A 268 -2.41 -20.55 23.39
N ARG A 269 -2.36 -20.49 22.05
CA ARG A 269 -1.31 -21.08 21.21
C ARG A 269 -0.98 -20.17 20.04
N VAL A 270 -0.29 -19.07 20.34
CA VAL A 270 0.19 -18.11 19.34
C VAL A 270 1.15 -18.80 18.36
N GLY A 271 0.86 -18.73 17.06
CA GLY A 271 1.62 -19.36 15.98
C GLY A 271 1.02 -20.66 15.45
N ALA A 272 0.01 -21.24 16.11
CA ALA A 272 -0.55 -22.54 15.74
C ALA A 272 -1.24 -22.56 14.37
N SER A 273 -1.76 -21.42 13.92
CA SER A 273 -2.43 -21.29 12.63
C SER A 273 -1.46 -21.15 11.44
N ALA A 274 -0.15 -21.00 11.67
CA ALA A 274 0.80 -20.64 10.61
C ALA A 274 0.86 -21.66 9.46
N ALA A 275 0.86 -22.95 9.77
CA ALA A 275 0.95 -24.00 8.75
C ALA A 275 -0.24 -23.97 7.77
N GLU A 276 -1.46 -23.82 8.28
CA GLU A 276 -2.67 -23.77 7.43
C GLU A 276 -2.74 -22.49 6.61
N LEU A 277 -2.33 -21.36 7.19
CA LEU A 277 -2.25 -20.09 6.46
C LEU A 277 -1.23 -20.13 5.32
N LEU A 278 -0.08 -20.77 5.53
CA LEU A 278 0.93 -20.93 4.48
C LEU A 278 0.42 -21.83 3.34
N LYS A 279 -0.27 -22.94 3.65
CA LYS A 279 -0.92 -23.79 2.65
C LYS A 279 -1.95 -23.00 1.84
N GLU A 280 -2.81 -22.24 2.50
CA GLU A 280 -3.80 -21.39 1.83
C GLU A 280 -3.13 -20.34 0.95
N ARG A 281 -2.07 -19.69 1.44
CA ARG A 281 -1.31 -18.70 0.68
C ARG A 281 -0.71 -19.28 -0.59
N ILE A 282 -0.12 -20.48 -0.52
CA ILE A 282 0.41 -21.20 -1.69
C ILE A 282 -0.73 -21.52 -2.67
N ALA A 283 -1.85 -22.05 -2.17
CA ALA A 283 -3.00 -22.38 -3.01
C ALA A 283 -3.59 -21.14 -3.72
N LEU A 284 -3.74 -20.02 -3.00
CA LEU A 284 -4.22 -18.76 -3.56
C LEU A 284 -3.24 -18.18 -4.58
N TYR A 285 -1.94 -18.23 -4.31
CA TYR A 285 -0.93 -17.78 -5.26
C TYR A 285 -0.97 -18.62 -6.55
N ALA A 286 -1.07 -19.94 -6.44
CA ALA A 286 -1.17 -20.84 -7.60
C ALA A 286 -2.45 -20.57 -8.41
N ALA A 287 -3.57 -20.29 -7.75
CA ALA A 287 -4.84 -20.03 -8.42
C ALA A 287 -4.94 -18.60 -9.01
N GLN A 288 -4.31 -17.61 -8.37
CA GLN A 288 -4.49 -16.17 -8.64
C GLN A 288 -3.16 -15.40 -8.51
N SER A 289 -2.16 -15.78 -9.30
CA SER A 289 -0.83 -15.15 -9.32
C SER A 289 -0.82 -13.69 -9.81
N ASN A 290 -1.96 -13.17 -10.26
CA ASN A 290 -2.18 -11.76 -10.58
C ASN A 290 -2.81 -10.96 -9.42
N LYS A 291 -3.03 -11.57 -8.25
CA LYS A 291 -3.55 -10.92 -7.04
C LYS A 291 -2.62 -11.09 -5.87
N LEU A 292 -2.62 -10.13 -4.96
CA LEU A 292 -1.91 -10.24 -3.68
C LEU A 292 -2.72 -11.13 -2.73
N THR A 293 -2.05 -11.89 -1.90
CA THR A 293 -2.67 -12.60 -0.78
C THR A 293 -2.61 -11.74 0.47
N ALA A 294 -3.63 -11.81 1.32
CA ALA A 294 -3.68 -10.97 2.51
C ALA A 294 -4.25 -11.69 3.72
N ILE A 295 -3.64 -11.35 4.85
CA ILE A 295 -4.00 -11.79 6.19
C ILE A 295 -4.76 -10.70 6.94
N HIS A 296 -5.67 -11.07 7.83
CA HIS A 296 -6.46 -10.14 8.63
C HIS A 296 -6.05 -10.20 10.10
N TYR A 297 -5.97 -9.04 10.76
CA TYR A 297 -5.72 -8.91 12.19
C TYR A 297 -6.88 -8.20 12.90
N CYS A 298 -7.59 -8.91 13.78
CA CYS A 298 -8.57 -8.30 14.69
C CYS A 298 -7.92 -7.56 15.88
N THR A 299 -8.77 -6.98 16.73
CA THR A 299 -8.38 -6.31 17.98
C THR A 299 -7.77 -7.18 19.06
N ALA A 300 -7.97 -8.50 19.01
CA ALA A 300 -7.26 -9.42 19.90
C ALA A 300 -5.76 -9.53 19.55
N SER A 301 -5.36 -8.97 18.41
CA SER A 301 -3.98 -9.02 17.92
C SER A 301 -3.09 -8.07 18.72
N VAL A 302 -2.31 -8.64 19.64
CA VAL A 302 -1.16 -7.97 20.26
C VAL A 302 0.01 -7.92 19.29
N VAL A 303 0.95 -7.00 19.50
CA VAL A 303 2.10 -6.79 18.59
C VAL A 303 2.84 -8.11 18.27
N GLY A 304 2.98 -9.03 19.24
CA GLY A 304 3.63 -10.33 19.00
C GLY A 304 2.95 -11.19 17.93
N VAL A 305 1.63 -11.09 17.76
CA VAL A 305 0.88 -11.84 16.74
C VAL A 305 1.15 -11.27 15.34
N TRP A 306 1.23 -9.95 15.22
CA TRP A 306 1.60 -9.28 13.97
C TRP A 306 3.02 -9.64 13.54
N ASP A 307 3.93 -9.80 14.49
CA ASP A 307 5.31 -10.19 14.20
C ASP A 307 5.42 -11.62 13.65
N ILE A 308 4.57 -12.53 14.12
CA ILE A 308 4.52 -13.91 13.62
C ILE A 308 3.90 -13.95 12.24
N TYR A 309 2.76 -13.30 12.06
CA TYR A 309 1.95 -13.53 10.87
C TYR A 309 2.15 -12.49 9.76
N GLY A 310 2.67 -11.30 10.07
CA GLY A 310 2.70 -10.15 9.13
C GLY A 310 3.46 -10.45 7.84
N GLN A 311 4.36 -11.42 7.89
CA GLN A 311 5.21 -11.82 6.79
C GLN A 311 4.71 -13.09 6.07
N THR A 312 3.59 -13.71 6.46
CA THR A 312 3.07 -14.90 5.77
C THR A 312 2.35 -14.57 4.45
N ALA A 313 1.95 -13.32 4.24
CA ALA A 313 1.15 -12.87 3.10
C ALA A 313 1.77 -11.67 2.34
N ASP A 314 1.20 -11.33 1.18
CA ASP A 314 1.60 -10.16 0.38
C ASP A 314 1.13 -8.82 0.97
N ALA A 315 0.07 -8.84 1.77
CA ALA A 315 -0.48 -7.67 2.42
C ALA A 315 -1.11 -8.03 3.78
N ALA A 316 -1.33 -7.01 4.62
CA ALA A 316 -1.98 -7.15 5.92
C ALA A 316 -3.18 -6.23 6.04
N PHE A 317 -4.31 -6.77 6.49
CA PHE A 317 -5.46 -5.99 6.94
C PHE A 317 -5.37 -5.72 8.44
N ALA A 318 -5.48 -4.45 8.79
CA ALA A 318 -5.36 -3.93 10.13
C ALA A 318 -6.71 -3.49 10.65
N SER A 319 -7.19 -4.12 11.74
CA SER A 319 -8.50 -3.82 12.30
C SER A 319 -8.42 -3.48 13.80
N PRO A 320 -8.25 -2.20 14.16
CA PRO A 320 -8.06 -1.78 15.56
C PRO A 320 -9.34 -1.73 16.40
N TYR A 321 -10.51 -1.58 15.75
CA TYR A 321 -11.84 -1.43 16.35
C TYR A 321 -11.88 -0.70 17.70
N CYS A 322 -11.17 0.43 17.79
CA CYS A 322 -11.00 1.12 19.07
C CYS A 322 -12.34 1.64 19.59
N LEU A 323 -13.21 2.18 18.74
CA LEU A 323 -14.53 2.66 19.14
C LEU A 323 -15.38 1.53 19.77
N SER A 324 -15.43 0.37 19.12
CA SER A 324 -16.26 -0.76 19.51
C SER A 324 -15.75 -1.54 20.73
N HIS A 325 -14.43 -1.53 21.00
CA HIS A 325 -13.83 -2.43 22.01
C HIS A 325 -13.11 -1.74 23.17
N TRP A 326 -12.78 -0.45 23.08
CA TRP A 326 -11.95 0.23 24.09
C TRP A 326 -12.76 0.95 25.16
N ARG A 327 -12.14 1.17 26.32
CA ARG A 327 -12.76 1.88 27.45
C ARG A 327 -12.68 3.40 27.32
N ASP A 328 -11.61 3.91 26.71
CA ASP A 328 -11.29 5.34 26.59
C ASP A 328 -11.80 5.87 25.24
N VAL A 329 -13.05 6.31 25.21
CA VAL A 329 -13.75 6.63 23.96
C VAL A 329 -13.47 8.05 23.50
N ASP A 330 -13.30 8.99 24.42
CA ASP A 330 -12.91 10.37 24.13
C ASP A 330 -11.58 10.48 23.36
N ARG A 331 -10.72 9.45 23.44
CA ARG A 331 -9.43 9.37 22.72
C ARG A 331 -9.32 8.23 21.72
N TRP A 332 -10.45 7.68 21.28
CA TRP A 332 -10.46 6.47 20.45
C TRP A 332 -9.77 6.68 19.09
N LEU A 333 -9.84 7.87 18.49
CA LEU A 333 -9.19 8.17 17.22
C LEU A 333 -7.65 8.14 17.33
N GLU A 334 -7.09 8.63 18.45
CA GLU A 334 -5.64 8.52 18.70
C GLU A 334 -5.21 7.08 18.93
N ASN A 335 -6.04 6.30 19.61
CA ASN A 335 -5.80 4.87 19.80
C ASN A 335 -5.80 4.14 18.46
N GLU A 336 -6.82 4.38 17.63
CA GLU A 336 -6.95 3.80 16.28
C GLU A 336 -5.70 4.14 15.43
N GLU A 337 -5.26 5.40 15.44
CA GLU A 337 -4.04 5.84 14.76
C GLU A 337 -2.77 5.13 15.27
N SER A 338 -2.64 4.95 16.58
CA SER A 338 -1.51 4.22 17.18
C SER A 338 -1.42 2.79 16.66
N PHE A 339 -2.55 2.13 16.44
CA PHE A 339 -2.60 0.81 15.81
C PHE A 339 -2.29 0.85 14.32
N MET A 340 -2.75 1.85 13.56
CA MET A 340 -2.36 2.02 12.16
C MET A 340 -0.84 2.09 12.01
N VAL A 341 -0.15 2.77 12.94
CA VAL A 341 1.32 2.82 12.94
C VAL A 341 1.91 1.44 13.16
N LYS A 342 1.47 0.71 14.19
CA LYS A 342 1.95 -0.66 14.46
C LYS A 342 1.71 -1.57 13.25
N ALA A 343 0.56 -1.43 12.61
CA ALA A 343 0.18 -2.19 11.44
C ALA A 343 1.12 -1.96 10.26
N TRP A 344 1.35 -0.70 9.94
CA TRP A 344 2.31 -0.31 8.93
C TRP A 344 3.69 -0.85 9.26
N LEU A 345 4.18 -0.69 10.50
CA LEU A 345 5.47 -1.26 10.93
C LEU A 345 5.53 -2.75 10.63
N SER A 346 4.52 -3.53 11.02
CA SER A 346 4.49 -4.98 10.87
C SER A 346 4.42 -5.47 9.42
N ALA A 347 3.79 -4.71 8.55
CA ALA A 347 3.69 -5.06 7.13
C ALA A 347 4.91 -4.67 6.29
N ARG A 348 5.79 -3.76 6.76
CA ARG A 348 6.86 -3.20 5.90
C ARG A 348 7.71 -4.30 5.22
N PRO A 349 8.07 -4.14 3.94
CA PRO A 349 7.83 -3.00 3.06
C PRO A 349 6.53 -3.22 2.25
N ARG A 350 5.74 -4.23 2.62
CA ARG A 350 4.55 -4.71 1.92
C ARG A 350 3.38 -3.78 2.22
N PRO A 351 2.39 -3.73 1.32
CA PRO A 351 1.20 -2.93 1.55
C PRO A 351 0.43 -3.41 2.79
N TRP A 352 -0.15 -2.46 3.51
CA TRP A 352 -1.15 -2.72 4.54
C TRP A 352 -2.46 -2.02 4.18
N LEU A 353 -3.55 -2.51 4.73
CA LEU A 353 -4.90 -2.04 4.47
C LEU A 353 -5.62 -1.79 5.79
N TYR A 354 -6.43 -0.74 5.82
CA TYR A 354 -7.18 -0.35 7.00
C TYR A 354 -8.58 -0.95 6.97
N ILE A 355 -8.98 -1.62 8.05
CA ILE A 355 -10.37 -1.99 8.29
C ILE A 355 -10.96 -0.99 9.26
N THR A 356 -11.98 -0.27 8.79
CA THR A 356 -12.64 0.77 9.56
C THR A 356 -13.62 0.16 10.56
N ASP A 357 -13.68 0.71 11.77
CA ASP A 357 -14.71 0.39 12.76
C ASP A 357 -16.07 0.98 12.37
N THR A 358 -16.73 0.35 11.41
CA THR A 358 -18.03 0.80 10.88
C THR A 358 -19.19 -0.05 11.39
N PHE A 359 -18.98 -0.77 12.50
CA PHE A 359 -20.01 -1.63 13.11
C PHE A 359 -20.34 -1.23 14.53
N ARG A 360 -21.42 -1.83 15.06
CA ARG A 360 -22.02 -1.48 16.35
C ARG A 360 -21.87 -2.64 17.34
N LYS A 361 -20.83 -2.60 18.16
CA LYS A 361 -20.78 -3.39 19.41
C LYS A 361 -21.29 -2.60 20.61
N LYS A 362 -21.01 -1.29 20.63
CA LYS A 362 -21.48 -0.33 21.63
C LYS A 362 -22.76 0.39 21.15
N ALA A 363 -23.17 1.46 21.85
CA ALA A 363 -24.44 2.11 21.62
C ALA A 363 -24.52 2.96 20.32
N ARG A 364 -23.41 3.24 19.63
CA ARG A 364 -23.37 4.05 18.38
C ARG A 364 -22.51 3.45 17.25
N PHE A 365 -22.69 4.01 16.04
CA PHE A 365 -21.79 3.85 14.90
C PHE A 365 -20.69 4.93 14.91
N CYS A 366 -19.58 4.65 14.21
CA CYS A 366 -18.65 5.69 13.78
C CYS A 366 -19.38 6.72 12.91
N GLU A 367 -19.10 8.00 13.14
CA GLU A 367 -19.75 9.11 12.44
C GLU A 367 -19.04 9.41 11.12
N ALA A 368 -19.75 10.06 10.19
CA ALA A 368 -19.24 10.32 8.85
C ALA A 368 -17.89 11.08 8.86
N GLU A 369 -17.77 12.12 9.70
CA GLU A 369 -16.56 12.94 9.81
C GLU A 369 -15.41 12.21 10.53
N GLU A 370 -15.72 11.33 11.50
CA GLU A 370 -14.74 10.44 12.13
C GLU A 370 -14.18 9.44 11.11
N LEU A 371 -15.07 8.78 10.35
CA LEU A 371 -14.68 7.85 9.28
C LEU A 371 -13.82 8.55 8.23
N GLN A 372 -14.25 9.73 7.78
CA GLN A 372 -13.50 10.50 6.78
C GLN A 372 -12.10 10.84 7.28
N THR A 373 -11.99 11.30 8.53
CA THR A 373 -10.70 11.61 9.16
C THR A 373 -9.80 10.39 9.22
N LEU A 374 -10.30 9.26 9.73
CA LEU A 374 -9.51 8.02 9.88
C LEU A 374 -9.05 7.45 8.54
N VAL A 375 -9.90 7.47 7.51
CA VAL A 375 -9.54 6.97 6.18
C VAL A 375 -8.39 7.78 5.59
N TRP A 376 -8.45 9.12 5.64
CA TRP A 376 -7.35 9.94 5.14
C TRP A 376 -6.08 9.82 5.99
N VAL A 377 -6.21 9.69 7.32
CA VAL A 377 -5.07 9.39 8.20
C VAL A 377 -4.41 8.07 7.80
N ALA A 378 -5.19 7.00 7.58
CA ALA A 378 -4.68 5.70 7.17
C ALA A 378 -3.92 5.77 5.83
N LEU A 379 -4.47 6.49 4.84
CA LEU A 379 -3.81 6.67 3.54
C LEU A 379 -2.49 7.43 3.66
N LEU A 380 -2.42 8.53 4.43
CA LEU A 380 -1.16 9.27 4.66
C LEU A 380 -0.17 8.52 5.56
N ARG A 381 -0.63 7.51 6.30
CA ARG A 381 0.22 6.53 7.00
C ARG A 381 0.66 5.36 6.10
N GLY A 382 0.43 5.45 4.79
CA GLY A 382 0.88 4.48 3.79
C GLY A 382 -0.09 3.32 3.56
N GLY A 383 -1.34 3.41 4.03
CA GLY A 383 -2.37 2.44 3.72
C GLY A 383 -2.65 2.36 2.22
N LYS A 384 -2.74 1.14 1.70
CA LYS A 384 -3.02 0.84 0.28
C LYS A 384 -4.42 0.29 0.07
N GLY A 385 -5.29 0.44 1.05
CA GLY A 385 -6.71 0.24 0.85
C GLY A 385 -7.50 0.32 2.13
N ILE A 386 -8.81 0.39 1.95
CA ILE A 386 -9.83 0.50 2.97
C ILE A 386 -10.79 -0.67 2.78
N LYS A 387 -11.11 -1.35 3.88
CA LYS A 387 -12.10 -2.41 3.89
C LYS A 387 -13.14 -2.13 4.96
N TYR A 388 -14.36 -1.84 4.54
CA TYR A 388 -15.42 -1.45 5.46
C TYR A 388 -16.03 -2.68 6.15
N PHE A 389 -16.16 -2.64 7.47
CA PHE A 389 -16.69 -3.75 8.27
C PHE A 389 -18.12 -3.47 8.73
N ALA A 390 -19.06 -4.36 8.40
CA ALA A 390 -20.49 -4.16 8.69
C ALA A 390 -21.06 -5.35 9.47
N TYR A 391 -20.81 -5.41 10.78
CA TYR A 391 -21.18 -6.57 11.62
C TYR A 391 -22.69 -6.80 11.78
N HIS A 392 -23.51 -5.74 11.68
CA HIS A 392 -24.97 -5.87 11.86
C HIS A 392 -25.59 -6.80 10.80
N GLN A 393 -24.90 -6.99 9.67
CA GLN A 393 -25.28 -7.88 8.59
C GLN A 393 -25.18 -9.37 8.99
N VAL A 394 -24.25 -9.74 9.88
CA VAL A 394 -24.05 -11.14 10.30
C VAL A 394 -25.27 -11.68 11.06
N LYS A 395 -25.95 -10.81 11.84
CA LYS A 395 -27.13 -11.20 12.62
C LYS A 395 -28.45 -10.97 11.89
N THR A 396 -28.52 -10.03 10.96
CA THR A 396 -29.78 -9.61 10.31
C THR A 396 -29.88 -10.00 8.83
N ASN A 397 -28.81 -10.53 8.24
CA ASN A 397 -28.68 -10.85 6.81
C ASN A 397 -29.08 -9.69 5.86
N GLN A 398 -29.07 -8.45 6.35
CA GLN A 398 -29.24 -7.25 5.54
C GLN A 398 -27.88 -6.80 5.04
N ALA A 399 -27.71 -6.61 3.74
CA ALA A 399 -26.49 -6.07 3.18
C ALA A 399 -26.39 -4.55 3.41
N GLY A 400 -25.17 -4.03 3.48
CA GLY A 400 -24.83 -2.61 3.58
C GLY A 400 -24.90 -1.97 4.98
N PHE A 401 -24.78 -0.65 4.99
CA PHE A 401 -24.95 0.26 6.14
C PHE A 401 -26.40 0.77 6.21
N VAL A 402 -27.38 -0.08 5.89
CA VAL A 402 -28.79 0.34 5.71
C VAL A 402 -29.37 0.95 6.99
N SER A 403 -28.93 0.47 8.16
CA SER A 403 -29.32 1.03 9.46
C SER A 403 -28.65 2.37 9.80
N CYS A 404 -27.73 2.86 8.97
CA CYS A 404 -27.08 4.17 9.12
C CYS A 404 -26.86 4.83 7.75
N PRO A 405 -27.90 5.42 7.14
CA PRO A 405 -27.80 6.10 5.84
C PRO A 405 -26.70 7.18 5.76
N PRO A 406 -26.44 8.01 6.80
CA PRO A 406 -25.33 8.97 6.77
C PRO A 406 -23.96 8.31 6.58
N LEU A 407 -23.71 7.19 7.27
CA LEU A 407 -22.45 6.44 7.13
C LEU A 407 -22.33 5.81 5.74
N MET A 408 -23.44 5.28 5.21
CA MET A 408 -23.48 4.75 3.84
C MET A 408 -23.09 5.82 2.80
N GLN A 409 -23.62 7.05 2.96
CA GLN A 409 -23.29 8.15 2.06
C GLN A 409 -21.81 8.55 2.19
N ALA A 410 -21.29 8.64 3.42
CA ALA A 410 -19.88 8.94 3.67
C ALA A 410 -18.94 7.92 2.98
N VAL A 411 -19.28 6.62 3.02
CA VAL A 411 -18.53 5.57 2.31
C VAL A 411 -18.50 5.81 0.80
N LYS A 412 -19.64 6.15 0.19
CA LYS A 412 -19.73 6.45 -1.25
C LYS A 412 -18.88 7.66 -1.62
N ASP A 413 -19.00 8.73 -0.86
CA ASP A 413 -18.28 9.99 -1.10
C ASP A 413 -16.77 9.79 -0.94
N LEU A 414 -16.35 9.04 0.08
CA LEU A 414 -14.95 8.66 0.28
C LEU A 414 -14.40 7.85 -0.88
N ASN A 415 -15.10 6.80 -1.31
CA ASN A 415 -14.66 5.97 -2.42
C ASN A 415 -14.58 6.78 -3.72
N ALA A 416 -15.56 7.64 -4.00
CA ALA A 416 -15.51 8.55 -5.13
C ALA A 416 -14.30 9.51 -5.06
N ALA A 417 -14.04 10.09 -3.89
CA ALA A 417 -12.91 10.98 -3.68
C ALA A 417 -11.56 10.27 -3.85
N ILE A 418 -11.42 9.03 -3.36
CA ILE A 418 -10.24 8.18 -3.55
C ILE A 418 -10.02 7.90 -5.05
N ARG A 419 -11.06 7.49 -5.77
CA ARG A 419 -10.95 7.15 -7.20
C ARG A 419 -10.53 8.33 -8.06
N GLN A 420 -11.10 9.51 -7.81
CA GLN A 420 -10.70 10.75 -8.49
C GLN A 420 -9.22 11.10 -8.30
N ARG A 421 -8.60 10.60 -7.23
CA ARG A 421 -7.22 10.92 -6.83
C ARG A 421 -6.27 9.73 -6.99
N GLN A 422 -6.70 8.64 -7.62
CA GLN A 422 -5.92 7.40 -7.73
C GLN A 422 -4.50 7.63 -8.24
N THR A 423 -4.31 8.49 -9.25
CA THR A 423 -2.98 8.81 -9.79
C THR A 423 -2.04 9.42 -8.74
N ARG A 424 -2.56 10.21 -7.80
CA ARG A 424 -1.80 10.85 -6.71
C ARG A 424 -1.62 9.89 -5.52
N LEU A 425 -2.61 9.05 -5.24
CA LEU A 425 -2.62 8.14 -4.08
C LEU A 425 -1.84 6.84 -4.34
N ALA A 426 -1.79 6.37 -5.58
CA ALA A 426 -1.06 5.17 -5.98
C ALA A 426 0.40 5.17 -5.48
N PRO A 427 1.23 6.21 -5.77
CA PRO A 427 2.63 6.25 -5.34
C PRO A 427 2.83 6.74 -3.90
N LEU A 428 1.75 6.99 -3.14
CA LEU A 428 1.81 7.69 -1.87
C LEU A 428 2.66 6.92 -0.83
N LEU A 429 3.64 7.59 -0.24
CA LEU A 429 4.56 7.06 0.76
C LEU A 429 4.67 8.01 1.97
N PRO A 430 4.60 7.51 3.22
CA PRO A 430 4.63 8.35 4.42
C PRO A 430 6.01 8.98 4.66
N VAL A 431 6.07 10.31 4.51
CA VAL A 431 7.17 11.26 4.76
C VAL A 431 7.64 11.34 6.22
N SER A 432 6.76 11.98 6.96
CA SER A 432 6.95 12.37 8.34
C SER A 432 5.59 12.40 9.00
N VAL A 433 5.63 12.06 10.27
CA VAL A 433 4.52 12.12 11.21
C VAL A 433 4.88 13.03 12.38
N GLU A 434 6.08 13.63 12.33
CA GLU A 434 6.48 14.67 13.25
C GLU A 434 5.64 15.89 12.92
N THR A 435 4.76 16.17 13.87
CA THR A 435 3.96 17.35 14.01
C THR A 435 4.81 18.60 13.73
N LEU A 436 4.78 19.08 12.49
CA LEU A 436 5.00 20.51 12.21
C LEU A 436 3.93 21.36 12.91
N GLY A 437 2.85 20.75 13.39
CA GLY A 437 1.92 21.33 14.34
C GLY A 437 2.44 21.18 15.77
N ASP A 438 2.86 22.27 16.38
CA ASP A 438 3.11 22.34 17.81
C ASP A 438 1.90 21.74 18.57
N ALA A 439 2.12 20.82 19.52
CA ALA A 439 1.05 20.28 20.37
C ALA A 439 0.26 21.41 21.07
N ARG A 440 0.87 22.59 21.23
CA ARG A 440 0.22 23.81 21.72
C ARG A 440 -0.86 24.38 20.79
N THR A 441 -0.81 24.08 19.49
CA THR A 441 -1.79 24.56 18.50
C THR A 441 -2.99 23.63 18.34
N GLY A 442 -2.95 22.40 18.90
CA GLY A 442 -4.01 21.41 18.76
C GLY A 442 -4.24 20.93 17.32
N VAL A 443 -3.24 21.02 16.44
CA VAL A 443 -3.31 20.54 15.06
C VAL A 443 -2.18 19.54 14.79
N ARG A 444 -2.50 18.41 14.18
CA ARG A 444 -1.53 17.41 13.72
C ARG A 444 -1.38 17.48 12.21
N VAL A 445 -0.13 17.41 11.73
CA VAL A 445 0.19 17.46 10.29
C VAL A 445 0.83 16.14 9.87
N TYR A 446 0.21 15.46 8.91
CA TYR A 446 0.77 14.27 8.27
C TYR A 446 1.33 14.65 6.92
N THR A 447 2.53 14.17 6.60
CA THR A 447 3.18 14.42 5.31
C THR A 447 3.42 13.12 4.58
N ALA A 448 2.95 13.04 3.35
CA ALA A 448 3.23 11.92 2.45
C ALA A 448 3.62 12.41 1.07
N TRP A 449 4.50 11.69 0.39
CA TRP A 449 4.95 12.02 -0.96
C TRP A 449 4.24 11.14 -1.96
N ALA A 450 3.62 11.76 -2.95
CA ALA A 450 3.01 11.07 -4.09
C ALA A 450 4.09 10.79 -5.15
N GLY A 451 5.19 10.17 -4.73
CA GLY A 451 6.38 10.04 -5.56
C GLY A 451 6.93 11.40 -6.00
N ASP A 452 7.24 11.50 -7.29
CA ASP A 452 7.70 12.71 -7.98
C ASP A 452 6.55 13.61 -8.45
N LEU A 453 5.29 13.29 -8.13
CA LEU A 453 4.13 14.11 -8.50
C LEU A 453 3.92 15.31 -7.57
N GLY A 454 4.40 15.22 -6.32
CA GLY A 454 4.18 16.26 -5.32
C GLY A 454 4.02 15.73 -3.90
N VAL A 455 3.54 16.59 -3.02
CA VAL A 455 3.36 16.31 -1.59
C VAL A 455 1.90 16.44 -1.21
N LEU A 456 1.42 15.46 -0.44
CA LEU A 456 0.09 15.47 0.17
C LEU A 456 0.24 15.72 1.67
N LEU A 457 -0.50 16.70 2.19
CA LEU A 457 -0.55 17.03 3.61
C LEU A 457 -1.97 16.80 4.14
N LEU A 458 -2.08 16.24 5.34
CA LEU A 458 -3.34 16.20 6.09
C LEU A 458 -3.17 17.02 7.36
N LEU A 459 -3.99 18.06 7.51
CA LEU A 459 -4.15 18.80 8.76
C LEU A 459 -5.30 18.16 9.52
N ARG A 460 -5.06 17.73 10.76
CA ARG A 460 -6.08 17.16 11.64
C ARG A 460 -6.25 18.04 12.86
N ASN A 461 -7.47 18.46 13.13
CA ASN A 461 -7.84 19.18 14.34
C ASN A 461 -7.99 18.19 15.50
N LEU A 462 -7.32 18.48 16.62
CA LEU A 462 -7.35 17.67 17.83
C LEU A 462 -8.30 18.24 18.90
N ASP A 463 -8.91 19.41 18.65
CA ASP A 463 -9.88 20.03 19.54
C ASP A 463 -11.30 19.52 19.19
N TYR A 464 -11.60 18.30 19.63
CA TYR A 464 -12.92 17.69 19.45
C TYR A 464 -13.42 17.05 20.73
N THR A 465 -14.73 16.82 20.80
CA THR A 465 -15.37 15.97 21.81
C THR A 465 -16.10 14.81 21.14
N THR A 466 -16.14 13.68 21.82
CA THR A 466 -16.88 12.48 21.42
C THR A 466 -17.15 11.60 22.63
N ASP A 467 -18.17 10.73 22.56
CA ASP A 467 -18.51 9.73 23.58
C ASP A 467 -18.88 8.37 22.93
N ASP A 468 -19.33 7.37 23.70
CA ASP A 468 -19.91 6.11 23.20
C ASP A 468 -21.42 5.98 23.42
N GLN A 469 -22.11 7.06 23.75
CA GLN A 469 -23.55 7.06 23.99
C GLN A 469 -24.30 6.87 22.67
N ALA A 470 -25.54 6.36 22.77
CA ALA A 470 -26.39 6.19 21.58
C ALA A 470 -26.60 7.53 20.86
N ASN A 471 -26.49 7.54 19.53
CA ASN A 471 -26.53 8.75 18.71
C ASN A 471 -27.65 8.76 17.66
N ALA A 472 -28.81 8.17 18.01
CA ALA A 472 -29.97 8.02 17.11
C ALA A 472 -29.56 7.51 15.70
N ASP A 473 -28.69 6.49 15.69
CA ASP A 473 -28.14 5.86 14.49
C ASP A 473 -27.46 6.86 13.51
N GLY A 474 -26.80 7.88 14.07
CA GLY A 474 -26.06 8.91 13.33
C GLY A 474 -26.86 10.18 13.02
N ALA A 475 -28.12 10.28 13.46
CA ALA A 475 -28.94 11.48 13.25
C ALA A 475 -28.55 12.67 14.16
N GLN A 476 -27.88 12.42 15.28
CA GLN A 476 -27.36 13.44 16.20
C GLN A 476 -25.86 13.24 16.43
N PRO A 477 -24.98 13.91 15.67
CA PRO A 477 -23.55 13.69 15.77
C PRO A 477 -23.01 14.06 17.17
N ARG A 478 -22.23 13.14 17.74
CA ARG A 478 -21.50 13.24 19.00
C ARG A 478 -20.10 13.76 18.79
N PHE A 479 -19.56 13.56 17.58
CA PHE A 479 -18.29 14.11 17.19
C PHE A 479 -18.47 15.61 16.92
N GLN A 480 -18.02 16.43 17.86
CA GLN A 480 -18.11 17.89 17.76
C GLN A 480 -16.71 18.46 17.73
N VAL A 481 -16.41 19.23 16.69
CA VAL A 481 -15.11 19.86 16.52
C VAL A 481 -15.20 21.33 16.83
N LYS A 482 -14.28 21.83 17.66
CA LYS A 482 -14.08 23.26 17.83
C LYS A 482 -13.32 23.80 16.62
N LEU A 483 -13.99 24.61 15.81
CA LEU A 483 -13.37 25.24 14.65
C LEU A 483 -12.13 26.03 15.06
N LYS A 484 -11.04 25.85 14.30
CA LYS A 484 -9.84 26.66 14.43
C LYS A 484 -9.82 27.69 13.31
N GLU A 485 -9.84 28.95 13.71
CA GLU A 485 -9.82 30.11 12.82
C GLU A 485 -8.40 30.64 12.65
N ASN A 486 -8.12 31.26 11.49
CA ASN A 486 -6.88 31.97 11.20
C ASN A 486 -5.59 31.14 11.45
N LEU A 487 -5.65 29.84 11.14
CA LEU A 487 -4.52 28.94 11.37
C LEU A 487 -3.43 29.18 10.31
N ARG A 488 -2.20 29.31 10.77
CA ARG A 488 -1.01 29.36 9.92
C ARG A 488 -0.17 28.12 10.13
N VAL A 489 0.06 27.36 9.06
CA VAL A 489 0.82 26.11 9.13
C VAL A 489 2.13 26.27 8.37
N PRO A 490 3.28 26.25 9.07
CA PRO A 490 4.57 26.28 8.39
C PRO A 490 4.87 24.93 7.74
N PHE A 491 5.49 24.96 6.56
CA PHE A 491 5.99 23.77 5.88
C PHE A 491 7.36 24.03 5.26
N VAL A 492 8.30 23.11 5.46
CA VAL A 492 9.63 23.15 4.84
C VAL A 492 9.58 22.34 3.56
N LEU A 493 9.77 23.01 2.43
CA LEU A 493 9.75 22.36 1.12
C LEU A 493 11.02 21.54 0.94
N PRO A 494 10.92 20.27 0.50
CA PRO A 494 12.10 19.52 0.11
C PRO A 494 12.73 20.10 -1.15
N ASP A 495 14.05 19.93 -1.29
CA ASP A 495 14.82 20.56 -2.38
C ASP A 495 14.34 20.16 -3.78
N TRP A 496 13.85 18.93 -3.91
CA TRP A 496 13.33 18.38 -5.16
C TRP A 496 11.97 18.97 -5.55
N LEU A 497 11.21 19.54 -4.60
CA LEU A 497 9.86 20.04 -4.87
C LEU A 497 9.89 21.50 -5.32
N SER A 498 9.84 21.69 -6.62
CA SER A 498 9.34 22.93 -7.23
C SER A 498 7.81 22.88 -7.24
N PHE A 499 7.12 23.89 -6.70
CA PHE A 499 5.65 23.92 -6.65
C PHE A 499 5.12 25.30 -7.03
N GLY A 500 3.94 25.34 -7.65
CA GLY A 500 3.31 26.58 -8.13
C GLY A 500 2.23 27.16 -7.21
N GLY A 501 1.94 26.49 -6.10
CA GLY A 501 0.88 26.85 -5.16
C GLY A 501 0.38 25.64 -4.38
N VAL A 502 -0.46 25.90 -3.39
CA VAL A 502 -1.10 24.86 -2.56
C VAL A 502 -2.58 24.85 -2.90
N GLU A 503 -3.16 23.67 -3.10
CA GLU A 503 -4.61 23.51 -3.27
C GLU A 503 -5.19 22.63 -2.18
N ASP A 504 -6.45 22.86 -1.84
CA ASP A 504 -7.25 21.93 -1.07
C ASP A 504 -7.52 20.71 -1.97
N ALA A 505 -6.98 19.57 -1.58
CA ALA A 505 -7.02 18.38 -2.40
C ALA A 505 -8.43 17.85 -2.60
N LEU A 506 -9.39 18.16 -1.71
CA LEU A 506 -10.78 17.68 -1.81
C LEU A 506 -11.64 18.60 -2.69
N THR A 507 -11.45 19.91 -2.58
CA THR A 507 -12.28 20.92 -3.26
C THR A 507 -11.63 21.54 -4.49
N GLY A 508 -10.30 21.44 -4.63
CA GLY A 508 -9.50 22.11 -5.67
C GLY A 508 -9.29 23.61 -5.42
N ALA A 509 -9.76 24.15 -4.29
CA ALA A 509 -9.60 25.56 -3.98
C ALA A 509 -8.12 25.90 -3.72
N ALA A 510 -7.61 26.95 -4.35
CA ALA A 510 -6.26 27.44 -4.07
C ALA A 510 -6.16 28.04 -2.65
N LEU A 511 -5.06 27.77 -1.96
CA LEU A 511 -4.74 28.37 -0.67
C LEU A 511 -3.74 29.51 -0.84
N LYS A 512 -3.88 30.52 0.02
CA LYS A 512 -2.87 31.58 0.15
C LYS A 512 -1.64 31.02 0.85
N THR A 513 -0.48 31.30 0.26
CA THR A 513 0.81 30.99 0.86
C THR A 513 1.71 32.21 0.85
N SER A 514 2.42 32.44 1.95
CA SER A 514 3.54 33.37 1.99
C SER A 514 4.85 32.56 2.02
N ALA A 515 5.90 33.11 1.38
CA ALA A 515 7.25 32.55 1.41
C ALA A 515 8.10 33.40 2.37
N PRO A 516 8.16 33.06 3.66
CA PRO A 516 8.81 33.92 4.64
C PRO A 516 10.34 34.07 4.50
N ASP A 517 11.09 33.18 3.82
CA ASP A 517 12.56 33.34 3.80
C ASP A 517 13.32 32.46 2.78
N ALA A 518 14.64 32.71 2.68
CA ALA A 518 15.65 31.97 1.90
C ALA A 518 15.77 30.47 2.23
N GLN A 519 15.11 29.99 3.31
CA GLN A 519 15.19 28.61 3.81
C GLN A 519 14.17 27.63 3.20
N ARG A 520 13.57 27.94 2.05
CA ARG A 520 12.51 27.12 1.41
C ARG A 520 11.34 26.79 2.35
N ARG A 521 11.05 27.66 3.31
CA ARG A 521 9.92 27.55 4.22
C ARG A 521 8.75 28.36 3.66
N ILE A 522 7.57 27.77 3.69
CA ILE A 522 6.31 28.44 3.35
C ILE A 522 5.40 28.47 4.58
N GLU A 523 4.51 29.45 4.61
CA GLU A 523 3.43 29.52 5.59
C GLU A 523 2.10 29.45 4.84
N MET A 524 1.28 28.46 5.17
CA MET A 524 -0.02 28.23 4.55
C MET A 524 -1.11 28.85 5.43
N GLU A 525 -1.90 29.75 4.86
CA GLU A 525 -3.08 30.31 5.53
C GLU A 525 -4.25 29.34 5.36
N ILE A 526 -4.63 28.71 6.48
CA ILE A 526 -5.74 27.79 6.54
C ILE A 526 -6.94 28.57 7.06
N GLY A 527 -8.00 28.63 6.25
CA GLY A 527 -9.32 29.10 6.69
C GLY A 527 -9.88 28.24 7.84
N PRO A 528 -11.17 28.38 8.19
CA PRO A 528 -11.78 27.59 9.26
C PRO A 528 -11.47 26.09 9.12
N LEU A 529 -10.79 25.52 10.10
CA LEU A 529 -10.45 24.10 10.14
C LEU A 529 -11.45 23.35 11.03
N ALA A 530 -12.30 22.52 10.40
CA ALA A 530 -13.15 21.51 11.04
C ALA A 530 -12.31 20.30 11.47
N ALA A 531 -12.77 19.05 11.32
CA ALA A 531 -11.98 17.89 11.77
C ALA A 531 -10.65 17.74 11.04
N MET A 532 -10.64 17.98 9.73
CA MET A 532 -9.45 17.82 8.93
C MET A 532 -9.50 18.64 7.64
N ARG A 533 -8.32 18.82 7.03
CA ARG A 533 -8.16 19.40 5.71
C ARG A 533 -7.02 18.72 4.97
N LEU A 534 -7.28 18.32 3.72
CA LEU A 534 -6.31 17.67 2.85
C LEU A 534 -5.74 18.70 1.88
N LEU A 535 -4.42 18.86 1.84
CA LEU A 535 -3.73 19.83 0.99
C LEU A 535 -2.82 19.11 0.01
N TRP A 536 -2.73 19.65 -1.20
CA TRP A 536 -1.89 19.14 -2.28
C TRP A 536 -0.91 20.20 -2.75
N LEU A 537 0.36 19.82 -2.81
CA LEU A 537 1.47 20.61 -3.32
C LEU A 537 1.99 19.93 -4.59
N PRO A 538 1.48 20.28 -5.79
CA PRO A 538 1.92 19.68 -7.04
C PRO A 538 3.38 20.00 -7.31
N HIS A 539 4.14 18.99 -7.71
CA HIS A 539 5.45 19.21 -8.29
C HIS A 539 5.31 19.76 -9.72
N VAL A 540 5.97 20.88 -10.00
CA VAL A 540 6.09 21.47 -11.33
C VAL A 540 7.51 21.17 -11.84
N PRO A 541 7.68 20.24 -12.79
CA PRO A 541 8.99 19.95 -13.35
C PRO A 541 9.61 21.20 -14.00
N PRO A 542 10.94 21.38 -13.94
CA PRO A 542 11.63 22.46 -14.64
C PRO A 542 11.28 22.45 -16.14
N GLY A 543 10.83 23.58 -16.67
CA GLY A 543 10.44 23.73 -18.08
C GLY A 543 8.98 23.35 -18.40
N ALA A 544 8.19 22.89 -17.44
CA ALA A 544 6.75 22.77 -17.61
C ALA A 544 6.12 24.18 -17.65
N VAL A 545 5.38 24.49 -18.71
CA VAL A 545 4.55 25.71 -18.77
C VAL A 545 3.49 25.57 -17.68
N VAL A 546 3.63 26.35 -16.59
CA VAL A 546 2.57 26.49 -15.60
C VAL A 546 1.38 27.06 -16.36
N PRO A 547 0.25 26.33 -16.47
CA PRO A 547 -0.94 26.91 -17.06
C PRO A 547 -1.26 28.19 -16.29
N PRO A 548 -1.52 29.33 -16.96
CA PRO A 548 -1.91 30.54 -16.25
C PRO A 548 -3.05 30.17 -15.31
N GLN A 549 -2.92 30.55 -14.03
CA GLN A 549 -3.99 30.34 -13.05
C GLN A 549 -5.27 30.91 -13.67
N ILE A 550 -6.20 30.03 -14.03
CA ILE A 550 -7.50 30.44 -14.55
C ILE A 550 -8.17 31.12 -13.37
N GLN A 551 -8.12 32.46 -13.33
CA GLN A 551 -9.04 33.22 -12.51
C GLN A 551 -10.43 32.72 -12.85
N PRO A 552 -11.24 32.29 -11.85
CA PRO A 552 -12.58 31.85 -12.13
C PRO A 552 -13.28 32.95 -12.93
N SER A 553 -13.71 32.60 -14.15
CA SER A 553 -14.47 33.53 -14.95
C SER A 553 -15.66 34.01 -14.11
N PRO A 554 -15.98 35.31 -14.09
CA PRO A 554 -17.18 35.78 -13.43
C PRO A 554 -18.36 34.92 -13.90
N PRO A 555 -19.26 34.51 -12.99
CA PRO A 555 -20.36 33.63 -13.35
C PRO A 555 -21.06 34.19 -14.57
N ALA A 556 -21.25 33.33 -15.58
CA ALA A 556 -21.96 33.71 -16.79
C ALA A 556 -23.28 34.37 -16.39
N PRO A 557 -23.64 35.53 -16.99
CA PRO A 557 -24.85 36.24 -16.63
C PRO A 557 -26.03 35.26 -16.70
N THR A 558 -26.72 35.11 -15.58
CA THR A 558 -27.88 34.24 -15.46
C THR A 558 -28.91 34.68 -16.50
N LEU A 559 -29.24 33.77 -17.42
CA LEU A 559 -30.31 33.99 -18.39
C LEU A 559 -31.59 34.39 -17.63
N PRO A 560 -32.29 35.46 -18.07
CA PRO A 560 -33.47 35.92 -17.37
C PRO A 560 -34.52 34.80 -17.27
N ALA A 561 -35.06 34.61 -16.07
CA ALA A 561 -35.96 33.51 -15.68
C ALA A 561 -37.22 33.35 -16.58
N LYS A 562 -37.50 34.30 -17.48
CA LYS A 562 -38.59 34.23 -18.46
C LYS A 562 -38.33 33.26 -19.62
N THR A 563 -37.08 32.98 -19.99
CA THR A 563 -36.78 32.05 -21.09
C THR A 563 -36.82 30.58 -20.63
N ALA A 564 -36.42 30.29 -19.39
CA ALA A 564 -36.41 28.92 -18.86
C ALA A 564 -37.82 28.31 -18.68
N ARG A 565 -38.84 29.15 -18.38
CA ARG A 565 -40.24 28.68 -18.25
C ARG A 565 -40.81 28.11 -19.56
N HIS A 566 -40.45 28.65 -20.71
CA HIS A 566 -40.97 28.18 -22.00
C HIS A 566 -40.40 26.82 -22.40
N TRP A 567 -39.13 26.55 -22.07
CA TRP A 567 -38.48 25.26 -22.35
C TRP A 567 -39.02 24.14 -21.45
N VAL A 568 -39.29 24.41 -20.18
CA VAL A 568 -39.86 23.42 -19.26
C VAL A 568 -41.30 23.07 -19.63
N VAL A 569 -42.12 24.05 -20.03
CA VAL A 569 -43.49 23.81 -20.49
C VAL A 569 -43.50 23.04 -21.82
N GLY A 570 -42.60 23.36 -22.76
CA GLY A 570 -42.46 22.62 -24.01
C GLY A 570 -42.06 21.16 -23.80
N ALA A 571 -41.10 20.90 -22.91
CA ALA A 571 -40.68 19.54 -22.57
C ALA A 571 -41.81 18.73 -21.90
N LEU A 572 -42.62 19.35 -21.03
CA LEU A 572 -43.75 18.68 -20.39
C LEU A 572 -44.83 18.27 -21.40
N ILE A 573 -45.13 19.14 -22.37
CA ILE A 573 -46.12 18.86 -23.43
C ILE A 573 -45.67 17.66 -24.29
N ILE A 574 -44.37 17.58 -24.62
CA ILE A 574 -43.81 16.47 -25.39
C ILE A 574 -43.94 15.14 -24.63
N ILE A 575 -43.68 15.14 -23.32
CA ILE A 575 -43.80 13.93 -22.48
C ILE A 575 -45.26 13.46 -22.39
N ILE A 576 -46.22 14.39 -22.23
CA ILE A 576 -47.64 14.08 -22.18
C ILE A 576 -48.13 13.50 -23.51
N LEU A 577 -47.71 14.08 -24.64
CA LEU A 577 -48.04 13.58 -25.97
C LEU A 577 -47.43 12.18 -26.23
N ALA A 578 -46.19 11.94 -25.80
CA ALA A 578 -45.56 10.63 -25.90
C ALA A 578 -46.30 9.55 -25.08
N GLY A 579 -46.73 9.89 -23.86
CA GLY A 579 -47.55 9.03 -23.02
C GLY A 579 -48.91 8.70 -23.65
N ALA A 580 -49.58 9.70 -24.24
CA ALA A 580 -50.86 9.51 -24.92
C ALA A 580 -50.75 8.60 -26.17
N VAL A 581 -49.68 8.75 -26.95
CA VAL A 581 -49.40 7.89 -28.11
C VAL A 581 -49.13 6.44 -27.70
N MET A 582 -48.39 6.23 -26.61
CA MET A 582 -48.16 4.88 -26.08
C MET A 582 -49.44 4.24 -25.54
N ALA A 583 -50.27 4.99 -24.82
CA ALA A 583 -51.55 4.50 -24.31
C ALA A 583 -52.54 4.16 -25.46
N TRP A 584 -52.55 4.96 -26.53
CA TRP A 584 -53.35 4.68 -27.72
C TRP A 584 -52.86 3.43 -28.46
N ARG A 585 -51.54 3.27 -28.63
CA ARG A 585 -50.96 2.05 -29.23
C ARG A 585 -51.31 0.80 -28.41
N TRP A 586 -51.23 0.87 -27.08
CA TRP A 586 -51.58 -0.24 -26.19
C TRP A 586 -53.06 -0.62 -26.25
N ARG A 587 -53.97 0.37 -26.37
CA ARG A 587 -55.40 0.10 -26.62
C ARG A 587 -55.65 -0.57 -27.97
N LYS A 588 -54.90 -0.22 -29.00
CA LYS A 588 -55.05 -0.84 -30.33
C LYS A 588 -54.57 -2.30 -30.38
N THR A 589 -53.54 -2.66 -29.62
CA THR A 589 -53.07 -4.05 -29.53
C THR A 589 -53.99 -4.93 -28.69
N LYS A 590 -54.68 -4.39 -27.69
CA LYS A 590 -55.67 -5.13 -26.89
C LYS A 590 -56.96 -5.49 -27.62
N ASN A 591 -57.30 -4.80 -28.71
CA ASN A 591 -58.50 -5.11 -29.52
C ASN A 591 -58.21 -6.07 -30.70
N LYS A 592 -57.00 -6.64 -30.76
CA LYS A 592 -56.57 -7.64 -31.77
C LYS A 592 -56.18 -8.99 -31.17
N ILE A 593 -56.29 -9.14 -29.85
CA ILE A 593 -56.24 -10.40 -29.10
C ILE A 593 -57.66 -10.63 -28.60
#